data_AF-A0A975REK8-F1
#
_entry.id   AF-A0A975REK8-F1
#
_cell.length_a   1.000
_cell.length_b   1.000
_cell.length_c   1.000
_cell.angle_alpha   90.00
_cell.angle_beta   90.00
_cell.angle_gamma   90.00
#
_symmetry.space_group_name_H-M   'P 1'
#
loop_
_entity.id
_entity.type
_entity.pdbx_description
1 polymer ?
#
loop_
_entity_poly.entity_id
_entity_poly.type
_entity_poly.pdbx_seq_one_letter_code
_entity_poly.pdbx_strand_id
1 'polypeptide(L)' 'MVDEQNEREPVSTGRRAAPEGAERHPLIDLSRDPNPGKPDHAKPDED' A
#
# COMPACT_ATOMS: atom_id res chain seq x y z
N MET A 1 10.10 -39.70 6.68
CA MET A 1 9.55 -38.52 5.98
C MET A 1 9.22 -37.52 7.06
N VAL A 2 9.98 -36.43 7.13
CA VAL A 2 9.76 -35.37 8.11
C VAL A 2 9.06 -34.24 7.34
N ASP A 3 7.86 -33.88 7.75
CA ASP A 3 7.04 -32.85 7.11
C ASP A 3 7.70 -31.47 7.24
N GLU A 4 8.31 -31.01 6.16
CA GLU A 4 8.89 -29.67 6.02
C GLU A 4 7.87 -28.72 5.35
N GLN A 5 6.83 -28.35 6.09
CA GLN A 5 5.95 -27.25 5.71
C GLN A 5 6.26 -26.06 6.63
N ASN A 6 7.40 -25.43 6.38
CA ASN A 6 7.76 -24.16 7.01
C ASN A 6 6.82 -23.09 6.46
N GLU A 7 5.84 -22.70 7.27
CA GLU A 7 4.93 -21.57 7.11
C GLU A 7 5.73 -20.28 6.89
N ARG A 8 6.14 -20.01 5.65
CA ARG A 8 6.72 -18.72 5.27
C ARG A 8 5.58 -17.73 5.06
N GLU A 9 5.04 -17.23 6.17
CA GLU A 9 4.33 -15.96 6.19
C GLU A 9 5.15 -14.94 5.39
N PRO A 10 4.60 -14.32 4.32
CA PRO A 10 5.34 -13.29 3.60
C PRO A 10 5.58 -12.14 4.58
N VAL A 11 6.86 -11.94 4.94
CA VAL A 11 7.31 -10.81 5.75
C VAL A 11 6.62 -9.53 5.27
N SER A 12 5.66 -9.06 6.05
CA SER A 12 4.90 -7.83 5.79
C SER A 12 5.82 -6.63 6.03
N THR A 13 6.77 -6.44 5.12
CA THR A 13 7.52 -5.19 5.01
C THR A 13 6.51 -4.15 4.52
N GLY A 14 6.29 -3.09 5.30
CA GLY A 14 5.20 -2.13 5.13
C GLY A 14 5.24 -1.33 3.82
N ARG A 15 5.04 -1.98 2.68
CA ARG A 15 4.91 -1.38 1.36
C ARG A 15 3.64 -1.89 0.69
N ARG A 16 2.52 -1.36 1.15
CA ARG A 16 1.26 -1.30 0.38
C ARG A 16 1.26 -0.09 -0.55
N ALA A 17 2.43 0.34 -1.03
CA ALA A 17 2.54 1.40 -2.01
C ALA A 17 2.61 0.73 -3.38
N ALA A 18 1.73 1.16 -4.29
CA ALA A 18 1.86 0.79 -5.69
C ALA A 18 3.16 1.41 -6.26
N PRO A 19 3.80 0.76 -7.26
CA PRO A 19 4.96 1.35 -7.93
C PRO A 19 4.60 2.67 -8.60
N GLU A 20 5.59 3.55 -8.78
CA GLU A 20 5.36 4.83 -9.45
C GLU A 20 4.90 4.63 -10.89
N GLY A 21 3.81 5.30 -11.26
CA GLY A 21 3.17 5.15 -12.57
C GLY A 21 2.24 3.94 -12.71
N ALA A 22 1.97 3.19 -11.64
CA ALA A 22 0.96 2.12 -11.67
C ALA A 22 -0.42 2.66 -12.07
N GLU A 23 -1.13 1.90 -12.91
CA GLU A 23 -2.50 2.23 -13.27
C GLU A 23 -3.39 2.27 -12.02
N ARG A 24 -4.25 3.29 -11.96
CA ARG A 24 -5.21 3.42 -10.87
C ARG A 24 -6.26 2.33 -10.98
N HIS A 25 -6.63 1.75 -9.85
CA HIS A 25 -7.70 0.77 -9.81
C HIS A 25 -9.01 1.43 -10.30
N PRO A 26 -9.76 0.81 -11.24
CA PRO A 26 -10.89 1.45 -11.92
C PRO A 26 -12.04 1.83 -10.98
N LEU A 27 -12.16 1.15 -9.83
CA LEU A 27 -13.17 1.46 -8.81
C LEU A 27 -12.79 2.65 -7.90
N ILE A 28 -11.57 3.19 -7.99
CA ILE A 28 -11.13 4.32 -7.17
C ILE A 28 -11.54 5.62 -7.87
N ASP A 29 -12.51 6.33 -7.28
CA ASP A 29 -12.92 7.65 -7.72
C ASP A 29 -12.31 8.73 -6.82
N LEU A 30 -11.23 9.34 -7.30
CA LEU A 30 -10.48 10.37 -6.60
C LEU A 30 -11.17 11.74 -6.60
N SER A 31 -12.21 11.94 -7.39
CA SER A 31 -12.92 13.24 -7.43
C SER A 31 -13.71 13.52 -6.15
N ARG A 32 -14.02 12.46 -5.38
CA ARG A 32 -14.73 12.53 -4.10
C ARG A 32 -13.80 12.74 -2.90
N ASP A 33 -12.51 12.48 -3.07
CA ASP A 33 -11.52 12.65 -2.01
C ASP A 33 -11.09 14.13 -1.97
N PRO A 34 -11.31 14.85 -0.85
CA PRO A 34 -10.83 16.23 -0.72
C PRO A 34 -9.30 16.33 -0.72
N ASN A 35 -8.59 15.26 -0.35
CA ASN A 35 -7.13 15.20 -0.26
C ASN A 35 -6.57 14.01 -1.08
N PRO A 36 -6.82 13.98 -2.40
CA PRO A 36 -6.49 12.82 -3.22
C PRO A 36 -4.98 12.57 -3.20
N GLY A 37 -4.59 11.35 -2.80
CA GLY A 37 -3.18 10.96 -2.75
C GLY A 37 -2.40 11.48 -1.55
N LYS A 38 -3.04 12.15 -0.58
CA LYS A 38 -2.43 12.49 0.71
C LYS A 38 -2.90 11.51 1.78
N PRO A 39 -2.04 10.62 2.29
CA PRO A 39 -2.42 9.71 3.36
C PRO A 39 -2.73 10.47 4.65
N ASP A 40 -3.82 10.13 5.34
CA ASP A 40 -4.21 10.72 6.63
C ASP A 40 -3.19 10.45 7.76
N HIS A 41 -2.28 9.51 7.54
CA HIS A 41 -1.20 9.15 8.47
C HIS A 41 0.18 9.64 8.03
N ALA A 42 0.26 10.42 6.94
CA ALA A 42 1.51 11.05 6.56
C ALA A 42 1.94 12.02 7.68
N LYS A 43 3.25 12.08 7.94
CA LYS A 43 3.78 13.18 8.76
C LYS A 43 3.48 14.49 8.02
N PRO A 44 3.27 15.60 8.74
CA PRO A 44 3.26 16.92 8.11
C PRO A 44 4.53 17.09 7.30
N ASP A 45 4.42 17.68 6.11
CA ASP A 45 5.60 18.12 5.38
C ASP A 45 6.31 19.19 6.23
N GLU A 46 7.63 19.06 6.38
CA GLU A 46 8.45 20.09 7.03
C GLU A 46 8.68 21.22 6.00
N ASP A 47 7.98 22.35 6.17
CA ASP A 47 8.25 23.61 5.45
C ASP A 47 9.52 24.32 5.99
#